data_AF-A0A0B0HDT4-F1
#
_entry.id   AF-A0A0B0HDT4-F1
#
_cell.length_a   1.000
_cell.length_b   1.000
_cell.length_c   1.000
_cell.angle_alpha   90.00
_cell.angle_beta   90.00
_cell.angle_gamma   90.00
#
_symmetry.space_group_name_H-M   'P 1'
#
loop_
_entity.id
_entity.type
_entity.pdbx_description
1 polymer ?
#
loop_
_entity_poly.entity_id
_entity_poly.type
_entity_poly.pdbx_seq_one_letter_code
_entity_poly.pdbx_strand_id
1 'polypeptide(L)'
;MLPRFYNELIPYICIWGGIGITLATQPGLTHLFAIVLYLAGSLIWLMRSNARRKDSQNSKQVSQRRWKIPFLLYEPYPFLLLAGALWIAAYTSMPLVFVSPVIAAYATFLLWKRVINRGHGWFNFNEKNKSGK
;
A
#
# COMPACT_ATOMS: atom_id res chain seq x y z
N MET A 1 11.30 -21.57 8.65
CA MET A 1 10.15 -20.65 8.48
C MET A 1 10.56 -19.28 9.01
N LEU A 2 10.90 -18.33 8.15
CA LEU A 2 11.22 -16.97 8.60
C LEU A 2 10.03 -16.41 9.38
N PRO A 3 10.23 -15.76 10.54
CA PRO A 3 9.13 -15.32 11.38
C PRO A 3 8.20 -14.45 10.57
N ARG A 4 6.90 -14.77 10.62
CA ARG A 4 5.86 -14.11 9.84
C ARG A 4 6.01 -12.59 9.87
N PHE A 5 6.38 -12.05 11.04
CA PHE A 5 6.62 -10.64 11.32
C PHE A 5 7.60 -9.95 10.34
N TYR A 6 8.77 -10.55 10.06
CA TYR A 6 9.74 -9.95 9.14
C TYR A 6 9.17 -9.83 7.73
N ASN A 7 8.49 -10.87 7.26
CA ASN A 7 7.81 -10.84 5.95
C ASN A 7 6.64 -9.86 5.90
N GLU A 8 6.06 -9.49 7.05
CA GLU A 8 4.99 -8.48 7.10
C GLU A 8 5.56 -7.06 7.11
N LEU A 9 6.76 -6.85 7.69
CA LEU A 9 7.37 -5.53 7.85
C LEU A 9 8.15 -5.04 6.62
N ILE A 10 8.80 -5.95 5.86
CA ILE A 10 9.64 -5.62 4.70
C ILE A 10 9.03 -4.55 3.76
N PRO A 11 7.81 -4.72 3.23
CA PRO A 11 7.26 -3.74 2.28
C PRO A 11 7.10 -2.35 2.91
N TYR A 12 6.76 -2.28 4.19
CA TYR A 12 6.59 -1.01 4.90
C TYR A 12 7.93 -0.34 5.16
N ILE A 13 8.95 -1.10 5.60
CA ILE A 13 10.30 -0.57 5.78
C ILE A 13 10.82 0.01 4.47
N CYS A 14 10.62 -0.69 3.35
CA CYS A 14 11.06 -0.20 2.05
C CYS A 14 10.34 1.11 1.65
N ILE A 15 9.01 1.14 1.76
CA ILE A 15 8.24 2.34 1.39
C ILE A 15 8.63 3.54 2.27
N TRP A 16 8.64 3.37 3.60
CA TRP A 16 8.99 4.46 4.52
C TRP A 16 10.46 4.87 4.44
N GLY A 17 11.36 3.91 4.20
CA GLY A 17 12.77 4.18 3.96
C GLY A 17 12.99 5.02 2.70
N GLY A 18 12.32 4.68 1.59
CA GLY A 18 12.39 5.47 0.36
C GLY A 18 11.85 6.90 0.55
N ILE A 19 10.72 7.04 1.26
CA ILE A 19 10.15 8.37 1.59
C ILE A 19 11.14 9.18 2.44
N GLY A 20 11.70 8.57 3.48
CA GLY A 20 12.66 9.22 4.38
C GLY A 20 13.91 9.70 3.65
N ILE A 21 14.49 8.86 2.79
CA ILE A 21 15.66 9.23 1.98
C ILE A 21 15.33 10.39 1.02
N THR A 22 14.14 10.37 0.40
CA THR A 22 13.69 11.45 -0.51
C THR A 22 13.59 12.79 0.21
N LEU A 23 13.07 12.80 1.44
CA LEU A 23 12.91 14.04 2.22
C LEU A 23 14.21 14.52 2.89
N ALA A 24 15.11 13.60 3.25
CA ALA A 24 16.32 13.91 4.02
C ALA A 24 17.56 14.22 3.16
N THR A 25 17.53 13.92 1.86
CA THR A 25 18.69 14.06 0.99
C THR A 25 18.43 15.06 -0.12
N GLN A 26 19.51 15.59 -0.71
CA GLN A 26 19.41 16.46 -1.88
C GLN A 26 19.12 15.66 -3.16
N PRO A 27 18.55 16.29 -4.21
CA PRO A 27 18.34 15.65 -5.51
C PRO A 27 19.65 15.12 -6.09
N GLY A 28 19.68 13.83 -6.45
CA GLY A 28 20.87 13.15 -6.96
C GLY A 28 20.72 11.63 -7.02
N LEU A 29 21.84 10.90 -6.94
CA LEU A 29 21.86 9.43 -6.93
C LEU A 29 21.05 8.82 -5.77
N THR A 30 20.97 9.52 -4.63
CA THR A 30 20.18 9.09 -3.46
C THR A 30 18.68 9.05 -3.75
N HIS A 31 18.18 9.94 -4.59
CA HIS A 31 16.78 9.95 -5.02
C HIS A 31 16.45 8.78 -5.93
N LEU A 32 17.36 8.40 -6.84
CA LEU A 32 17.19 7.20 -7.66
C LEU A 32 17.09 5.95 -6.79
N PHE A 33 17.97 5.85 -5.79
CA PHE A 33 17.89 4.76 -4.82
C PHE A 33 16.58 4.77 -4.05
N ALA A 34 16.13 5.93 -3.57
CA ALA A 34 14.87 6.10 -2.88
C ALA A 34 13.65 5.69 -3.73
N ILE A 35 13.63 6.05 -5.02
CA ILE A 35 12.59 5.67 -5.98
C ILE A 35 12.58 4.14 -6.15
N VAL A 36 13.74 3.53 -6.40
CA VAL A 36 13.86 2.08 -6.55
C VAL A 36 13.37 1.36 -5.29
N LEU A 37 13.73 1.87 -4.12
CA LEU A 37 13.38 1.29 -2.83
C LEU A 37 11.88 1.42 -2.53
N TYR A 38 11.29 2.57 -2.87
CA TYR A 38 9.83 2.78 -2.82
C TYR A 38 9.07 1.85 -3.76
N LEU A 39 9.51 1.75 -5.03
CA LEU A 39 8.89 0.88 -6.04
C LEU A 39 8.99 -0.59 -5.65
N ALA A 40 10.15 -1.02 -5.15
CA ALA A 40 10.35 -2.38 -4.65
C ALA A 40 9.40 -2.69 -3.48
N GLY A 41 9.28 -1.78 -2.50
CA GLY A 41 8.36 -1.95 -1.38
C GLY A 41 6.88 -2.01 -1.82
N SER A 42 6.48 -1.15 -2.76
CA SER A 42 5.14 -1.15 -3.35
C SER A 42 4.85 -2.46 -4.11
N LEU A 43 5.80 -2.92 -4.93
CA LEU A 43 5.69 -4.18 -5.68
C LEU A 43 5.62 -5.39 -4.76
N ILE A 44 6.46 -5.46 -3.72
CA ILE A 44 6.41 -6.54 -2.73
C ILE A 44 5.05 -6.56 -2.02
N TRP A 45 4.53 -5.39 -1.66
CA TRP A 45 3.20 -5.29 -1.05
C TRP A 45 2.10 -5.76 -2.02
N LEU A 46 2.19 -5.38 -3.30
CA LEU A 46 1.25 -5.75 -4.35
C LEU A 46 1.28 -7.26 -4.63
N MET A 47 2.46 -7.83 -4.84
CA MET A 47 2.65 -9.27 -5.04
C MET A 47 2.13 -10.06 -3.85
N ARG A 48 2.38 -9.60 -2.62
CA ARG A 48 1.86 -10.22 -1.40
C ARG A 48 0.33 -10.12 -1.31
N SER A 49 -0.25 -8.97 -1.68
CA SER A 49 -1.71 -8.79 -1.76
C SER A 49 -2.31 -9.79 -2.76
N ASN A 50 -1.66 -9.99 -3.91
CA ASN A 50 -2.13 -10.87 -4.97
C ASN A 50 -1.93 -12.37 -4.61
N ALA A 51 -0.78 -12.74 -4.05
CA ALA A 51 -0.46 -14.11 -3.65
C ALA A 51 -1.46 -14.66 -2.61
N ARG A 52 -1.88 -13.85 -1.63
CA ARG A 52 -2.92 -14.24 -0.65
C ARG A 52 -4.32 -14.35 -1.26
N ARG A 53 -4.62 -13.62 -2.34
CA ARG A 53 -5.91 -13.71 -3.05
C ARG A 53 -5.97 -14.86 -4.05
N LYS A 54 -4.83 -15.35 -4.53
CA LYS A 54 -4.75 -16.55 -5.36
C LYS A 54 -5.24 -17.80 -4.61
N ASP A 55 -5.04 -17.82 -3.29
CA ASP A 55 -5.53 -18.85 -2.35
C ASP A 55 -7.03 -18.70 -2.03
N SER A 56 -7.60 -17.50 -2.22
CA SER A 56 -9.03 -17.20 -2.03
C SER A 56 -9.70 -16.98 -3.38
N GLN A 57 -10.02 -18.08 -4.06
CA GLN A 57 -10.71 -18.09 -5.37
C GLN A 57 -12.00 -17.23 -5.37
N ASN A 58 -12.62 -17.04 -4.19
CA ASN A 58 -13.84 -16.25 -3.98
C ASN A 58 -13.64 -14.72 -3.96
N SER A 59 -12.43 -14.18 -3.72
CA SER A 59 -12.27 -12.70 -3.62
C SER A 59 -12.12 -11.99 -4.96
N LYS A 60 -11.85 -12.72 -6.06
CA LYS A 60 -11.78 -12.16 -7.42
C LYS A 60 -13.12 -11.62 -7.92
N GLN A 61 -14.24 -12.19 -7.46
CA GLN A 61 -15.59 -11.80 -7.91
C GLN A 61 -16.10 -10.49 -7.29
N VAL A 62 -15.72 -10.16 -6.04
CA VAL A 62 -16.29 -9.00 -5.34
C VAL A 62 -15.74 -7.68 -5.87
N SER A 63 -14.47 -7.64 -6.30
CA SER A 63 -13.84 -6.41 -6.81
C SER A 63 -14.19 -6.07 -8.25
N GLN A 64 -14.66 -7.04 -9.05
CA GLN A 64 -15.02 -6.85 -10.47
C GLN A 64 -16.40 -6.20 -10.65
N ARG A 65 -17.22 -6.15 -9.59
CA ARG A 65 -18.66 -5.86 -9.73
C ARG A 65 -19.03 -4.38 -9.77
N ARG A 66 -18.10 -3.45 -9.53
CA ARG A 66 -18.46 -2.03 -9.34
C ARG A 66 -17.86 -1.07 -10.36
N TRP A 67 -16.62 -1.26 -10.84
CA TRP A 67 -15.96 -0.34 -11.77
C TRP A 67 -14.98 -1.09 -12.71
N LYS A 68 -15.01 -0.81 -14.03
CA LYS A 68 -14.15 -1.43 -15.08
C LYS A 68 -12.67 -0.97 -15.02
N ILE A 69 -12.14 -0.69 -13.84
CA ILE A 69 -10.73 -0.30 -13.70
C ILE A 69 -9.91 -1.59 -13.75
N PRO A 70 -8.89 -1.71 -14.61
CA PRO A 70 -8.07 -2.90 -14.65
C PRO A 70 -7.42 -3.12 -13.29
N PHE A 71 -7.38 -4.38 -12.85
CA PHE A 71 -6.84 -4.80 -11.56
C PHE A 71 -5.45 -4.22 -11.28
N LEU A 72 -4.62 -4.12 -12.33
CA LEU A 72 -3.28 -3.53 -12.29
C LEU A 72 -3.24 -2.05 -11.93
N LEU A 73 -4.31 -1.27 -12.12
CA LEU A 73 -4.35 0.16 -11.79
C LEU A 73 -5.04 0.41 -10.45
N TYR A 74 -6.08 -0.36 -10.12
CA TYR A 74 -6.81 -0.21 -8.86
C TYR A 74 -5.97 -0.62 -7.64
N GLU A 75 -5.11 -1.63 -7.81
CA GLU A 75 -4.36 -2.17 -6.69
C GLU A 75 -3.16 -1.31 -6.25
N PRO A 76 -2.37 -0.71 -7.17
CA PRO A 76 -1.32 0.26 -6.81
C PRO A 76 -1.82 1.67 -6.51
N TYR A 77 -3.11 1.98 -6.74
CA TYR A 77 -3.70 3.31 -6.55
C TYR A 77 -3.26 4.07 -5.27
N PRO A 78 -3.32 3.49 -4.05
CA PRO A 78 -2.88 4.20 -2.85
C PRO A 78 -1.39 4.53 -2.85
N PHE A 79 -0.54 3.71 -3.49
CA PHE A 79 0.89 4.00 -3.63
C PHE A 79 1.14 5.08 -4.69
N LEU A 80 0.30 5.18 -5.71
CA LEU A 80 0.39 6.29 -6.67
C LEU A 80 0.03 7.62 -6.02
N LEU A 81 -1.01 7.65 -5.19
CA LEU A 81 -1.37 8.83 -4.40
C LEU A 81 -0.24 9.26 -3.45
N LEU A 82 0.38 8.28 -2.79
CA LEU A 82 1.44 8.54 -1.82
C LEU A 82 2.74 9.00 -2.49
N ALA A 83 3.06 8.46 -3.68
CA ALA A 83 4.15 8.95 -4.52
C ALA A 83 3.87 10.38 -5.02
N GLY A 84 2.65 10.66 -5.46
CA GLY A 84 2.25 12.00 -5.89
C GLY A 84 2.34 13.03 -4.76
N ALA A 85 1.88 12.68 -3.55
CA ALA A 85 2.03 13.52 -2.36
C ALA A 85 3.52 13.82 -2.06
N LEU A 86 4.38 12.80 -2.15
CA LEU A 86 5.82 12.96 -1.95
C LEU A 86 6.44 13.88 -3.00
N TRP A 87 6.03 13.75 -4.26
CA TRP A 87 6.49 14.61 -5.35
C TRP A 87 6.10 16.08 -5.12
N ILE A 88 4.86 16.31 -4.71
CA ILE A 88 4.39 17.67 -4.38
C ILE A 88 5.19 18.24 -3.20
N ALA A 89 5.45 17.44 -2.17
CA ALA A 89 6.24 17.87 -1.01
C ALA A 89 7.70 18.18 -1.35
N ALA A 90 8.33 17.38 -2.21
CA ALA A 90 9.76 17.48 -2.51
C ALA A 90 10.09 18.55 -3.56
N TYR A 91 9.20 18.78 -4.53
CA TYR A 91 9.52 19.59 -5.73
C TYR A 91 8.65 20.84 -5.91
N THR A 92 7.67 21.09 -5.06
CA THR A 92 6.77 22.24 -5.21
C THR A 92 7.04 23.29 -4.13
N SER A 93 6.88 24.56 -4.49
CA SER A 93 6.94 25.68 -3.54
C SER A 93 5.56 26.03 -2.97
N MET A 94 5.51 26.92 -1.98
CA MET A 94 4.23 27.38 -1.40
C MET A 94 3.31 28.00 -2.47
N PRO A 95 1.98 27.83 -2.39
CA PRO A 95 1.21 27.18 -1.31
C PRO A 95 0.86 25.70 -1.57
N LEU A 96 1.21 25.14 -2.73
CA LEU A 96 0.77 23.80 -3.13
C LEU A 96 1.31 22.69 -2.20
N VAL A 97 2.42 22.95 -1.50
CA VAL A 97 2.99 22.02 -0.50
C VAL A 97 1.97 21.65 0.59
N PHE A 98 1.06 22.54 0.97
CA PHE A 98 0.03 22.25 1.99
C PHE A 98 -0.99 21.19 1.54
N VAL A 99 -1.11 20.93 0.24
CA VAL A 99 -1.98 19.89 -0.30
C VAL A 99 -1.38 18.49 -0.10
N SER A 100 -0.03 18.39 -0.08
CA SER A 100 0.67 17.12 0.09
C SER A 100 0.27 16.32 1.34
N PRO A 101 0.30 16.88 2.57
CA PRO A 101 -0.04 16.12 3.77
C PRO A 101 -1.50 15.62 3.74
N VAL A 102 -2.41 16.36 3.12
CA VAL A 102 -3.82 15.95 2.96
C VAL A 102 -3.93 14.72 2.06
N ILE A 103 -3.22 14.72 0.91
CA ILE A 103 -3.19 13.57 -0.01
C ILE A 103 -2.51 12.36 0.66
N ALA A 104 -1.40 12.57 1.37
CA ALA A 104 -0.69 11.51 2.07
C ALA A 104 -1.55 10.88 3.19
N ALA A 105 -2.28 11.70 3.96
CA ALA A 105 -3.22 11.23 4.98
C ALA A 105 -4.36 10.40 4.36
N TYR A 106 -4.89 10.83 3.21
CA TYR A 106 -5.93 10.08 2.51
C TYR A 106 -5.40 8.73 1.98
N ALA A 107 -4.20 8.71 1.39
CA ALA A 107 -3.57 7.49 0.88
C ALA A 107 -3.30 6.48 2.00
N THR A 108 -2.76 6.94 3.13
CA THR A 108 -2.52 6.10 4.32
C THR A 108 -3.82 5.59 4.94
N PHE A 109 -4.88 6.41 4.98
CA PHE A 109 -6.20 5.96 5.41
C PHE A 109 -6.80 4.88 4.52
N LEU A 110 -6.64 4.99 3.18
CA LEU A 110 -7.05 3.93 2.25
C LEU A 110 -6.28 2.63 2.47
N LEU A 111 -4.96 2.72 2.69
CA LEU A 111 -4.12 1.56 3.04
C LEU A 111 -4.58 0.96 4.37
N TRP A 112 -4.85 1.77 5.39
CA TRP A 112 -5.33 1.34 6.69
C TRP A 112 -6.66 0.59 6.59
N LYS A 113 -7.66 1.17 5.90
CA LYS A 113 -8.93 0.50 5.63
C LYS A 113 -8.72 -0.85 4.95
N ARG A 114 -7.79 -0.92 4.00
CA ARG A 114 -7.46 -2.17 3.30
C ARG A 114 -6.76 -3.17 4.22
N VAL A 115 -6.05 -2.73 5.24
CA VAL A 115 -5.48 -3.60 6.30
C VAL A 115 -6.56 -4.09 7.26
N ILE A 116 -7.45 -3.22 7.77
CA ILE A 116 -8.57 -3.63 8.65
C ILE A 116 -9.50 -4.62 7.95
N ASN A 117 -9.86 -4.35 6.69
CA ASN A 117 -10.78 -5.22 5.95
C ASN A 117 -10.18 -6.62 5.70
N ARG A 118 -8.86 -6.79 5.90
CA ARG A 118 -8.19 -8.11 5.91
C ARG A 118 -8.31 -8.83 7.26
N GLY A 119 -8.54 -8.12 8.37
CA GLY A 119 -8.72 -8.70 9.71
C GLY A 119 -10.15 -9.21 9.98
N HIS A 120 -11.16 -8.50 9.49
CA HIS A 120 -12.58 -8.88 9.69
C HIS A 120 -12.99 -10.18 8.98
N GLY A 121 -12.31 -10.55 7.88
CA GLY A 121 -12.59 -11.82 7.17
C GLY A 121 -12.27 -13.07 8.01
N TRP A 122 -11.33 -12.97 8.95
CA TRP A 122 -10.97 -14.08 9.84
C TRP A 122 -11.96 -14.21 11.01
N PHE A 123 -12.47 -13.09 11.52
CA PHE A 123 -13.43 -13.06 12.63
C PHE A 123 -14.78 -13.67 12.21
N ASN A 124 -15.31 -13.29 11.04
CA ASN A 124 -16.58 -13.84 10.52
C ASN A 124 -16.52 -15.33 10.15
N PHE A 125 -15.36 -15.86 9.75
CA PHE A 125 -15.21 -17.28 9.47
C PHE A 125 -15.28 -18.11 10.77
N ASN A 126 -14.74 -17.56 11.86
CA ASN A 126 -14.70 -18.23 13.16
C ASN A 126 -16.07 -18.24 13.86
N GLU A 127 -16.91 -17.21 13.65
CA GLU A 127 -18.30 -17.21 14.14
C GLU A 127 -19.18 -18.20 13.37
N LYS A 128 -19.05 -18.28 12.04
CA LYS A 128 -19.81 -19.26 11.23
C LYS A 128 -19.47 -20.71 11.58
N ASN A 129 -18.21 -21.00 11.94
CA ASN A 129 -17.81 -22.33 12.42
C ASN A 129 -18.26 -22.64 13.86
N LYS A 130 -18.64 -21.62 14.65
CA LYS A 130 -19.18 -21.81 16.01
C LYS A 130 -20.69 -21.98 16.04
N SER A 131 -21.44 -21.44 15.07
CA SER A 131 -22.91 -21.59 15.02
C SER A 131 -23.40 -22.80 14.20
N GLY A 132 -22.48 -23.62 13.68
CA GLY A 132 -22.76 -24.85 12.95
C GLY A 132 -22.62 -26.13 13.79
N LYS A 133 -22.61 -26.01 15.11
CA LYS A 133 -22.74 -27.14 16.05
C LYS A 133 -24.08 -27.05 16.77
#